data_AF-A0A7Y2DDF4-F1
#
_entry.id   AF-A0A7Y2DDF4-F1
#
_cell.length_a   1.000
_cell.length_b   1.000
_cell.length_c   1.000
_cell.angle_alpha   90.00
_cell.angle_beta   90.00
_cell.angle_gamma   90.00
#
_symmetry.space_group_name_H-M   'P 1'
#
loop_
_entity.id
_entity.type
_entity.pdbx_description
1 polymer ?
#
loop_
_entity_poly.entity_id
_entity_poly.type
_entity_poly.pdbx_seq_one_letter_code
_entity_poly.pdbx_strand_id
1 'polypeptide(L)'
;RFNIFGLPFWPQDFYLFVIVMIIGVVFISLFTVAFGRIFCGWICPQTIFMEMVFRRIEYWIDGDRGAQIKLDRQPWNAEKIKKRASKWAVFFIISFLIANVFLAYLIGSDRLIRYVTDGPLQHLSTMLSLLIFTAVFYFVFAWFREQVCIIACPYGRMQGVLLDNKSIIVAYDHKRGEAENGRKKWRKNEDRNELGFGDCIDCFQCVNVCPTGIDIRNGTQLECVNCTACIDECDTIMEKVNLPKGLIRYASEADIEKKEKFKFTSRLKGYTAVLTILTGIFIGMLFLRNDLEADILRLPGQLYEHKEGNIISNVYTYKLVNKTTEDVNGVHFELLSHKGIIKMVRKDDFKVPAQDLA
;
A
#
# COMPACT_ATOMS: atom_id res chain seq x y z
N ARG A 1 -11.29 20.39 -0.25
CA ARG A 1 -11.34 19.82 1.11
C ARG A 1 -11.20 18.32 0.99
N PHE A 2 -10.36 17.70 1.82
CA PHE A 2 -10.22 16.25 1.89
C PHE A 2 -10.24 15.86 3.36
N ASN A 3 -10.97 14.81 3.72
CA ASN A 3 -11.04 14.33 5.09
C ASN A 3 -10.13 13.11 5.21
N ILE A 4 -9.13 13.19 6.08
CA ILE A 4 -8.23 12.07 6.37
C ILE A 4 -8.48 11.68 7.83
N PHE A 5 -8.93 10.45 8.07
CA PHE A 5 -9.29 9.94 9.40
C PHE A 5 -10.25 10.85 10.20
N GLY A 6 -11.16 11.56 9.53
CA GLY A 6 -12.13 12.46 10.16
C GLY A 6 -11.63 13.90 10.38
N LEU A 7 -10.36 14.19 10.11
CA LEU A 7 -9.82 15.55 10.18
C LEU A 7 -9.97 16.26 8.83
N PRO A 8 -10.58 17.46 8.79
CA PRO A 8 -10.71 18.25 7.58
C PRO A 8 -9.38 18.92 7.22
N PHE A 9 -8.83 18.60 6.05
CA PHE A 9 -7.65 19.26 5.49
C PHE A 9 -8.05 20.25 4.40
N TRP A 10 -7.61 21.49 4.58
CA TRP A 10 -7.74 22.57 3.62
C TRP A 10 -6.49 22.67 2.72
N PRO A 11 -6.58 23.26 1.52
CA PRO A 11 -5.43 23.41 0.62
C PRO A 11 -4.22 24.14 1.25
N GLN A 12 -4.45 25.03 2.21
CA GLN A 12 -3.40 25.72 2.96
C GLN A 12 -2.58 24.75 3.83
N ASP A 13 -3.19 23.65 4.30
CA ASP A 13 -2.53 22.62 5.11
C ASP A 13 -1.82 21.57 4.24
N PHE A 14 -1.61 21.85 2.94
CA PHE A 14 -0.95 20.92 2.03
C PHE A 14 0.48 20.56 2.47
N TYR A 15 1.17 21.45 3.20
CA TYR A 15 2.48 21.15 3.76
C TYR A 15 2.45 19.96 4.75
N LEU A 16 1.38 19.80 5.55
CA LEU A 16 1.20 18.65 6.44
C LEU A 16 1.08 17.36 5.63
N PHE A 17 0.33 17.41 4.54
CA PHE A 17 0.20 16.27 3.63
C PHE A 17 1.55 15.88 2.99
N VAL A 18 2.34 16.86 2.56
CA VAL A 18 3.68 16.61 2.00
C VAL A 18 4.59 15.94 3.03
N ILE A 19 4.59 16.41 4.28
CA ILE A 19 5.39 15.81 5.36
C ILE A 19 4.94 14.37 5.64
N VAL A 20 3.63 14.12 5.72
CA VAL A 20 3.09 12.75 5.86
C VAL A 20 3.54 11.85 4.72
N MET A 21 3.52 12.36 3.48
CA MET A 21 4.00 11.60 2.32
C MET A 21 5.49 11.27 2.42
N ILE A 22 6.33 12.22 2.84
CA ILE A 22 7.77 12.00 3.05
C ILE A 22 7.99 10.98 4.18
N ILE A 23 7.28 11.10 5.30
CA ILE A 23 7.31 10.13 6.40
C ILE A 23 6.94 8.74 5.87
N GLY A 24 5.89 8.63 5.07
CA GLY A 24 5.47 7.37 4.45
C GLY A 24 6.55 6.75 3.58
N VAL A 25 7.20 7.53 2.71
CA VAL A 25 8.28 7.05 1.84
C VAL A 25 9.50 6.60 2.67
N VAL A 26 9.91 7.38 3.67
CA VAL A 26 11.05 7.03 4.55
C VAL A 26 10.72 5.80 5.39
N PHE A 27 9.50 5.69 5.91
CA PHE A 27 9.01 4.54 6.66
C PHE A 27 9.05 3.26 5.82
N ILE A 28 8.49 3.31 4.61
CA ILE A 28 8.49 2.18 3.67
C ILE A 28 9.94 1.81 3.29
N SER A 29 10.82 2.79 3.13
CA SER A 29 12.25 2.56 2.84
C SER A 29 12.96 1.87 4.01
N LEU A 30 12.75 2.36 5.24
CA LEU A 30 13.27 1.76 6.47
C LEU A 30 12.81 0.31 6.61
N PHE A 31 11.51 0.08 6.43
CA PHE A 31 10.91 -1.25 6.49
C PHE A 31 11.51 -2.18 5.43
N THR A 32 11.71 -1.68 4.21
CA THR A 32 12.34 -2.45 3.11
C THR A 32 13.79 -2.83 3.42
N VAL A 33 14.57 -1.92 4.01
CA VAL A 33 15.97 -2.21 4.36
C VAL A 33 16.07 -3.28 5.45
N ALA A 34 15.15 -3.27 6.42
CA ALA A 34 15.13 -4.26 7.50
C ALA A 34 14.57 -5.62 7.05
N PHE A 35 13.39 -5.61 6.44
CA PHE A 35 12.54 -6.78 6.21
C PHE A 35 12.41 -7.13 4.71
N GLY A 36 13.23 -6.52 3.87
CA GLY A 36 13.27 -6.76 2.44
C GLY A 36 11.90 -6.55 1.79
N ARG A 37 11.42 -7.57 1.08
CA ARG A 37 10.17 -7.51 0.31
C ARG A 37 8.95 -8.05 1.05
N ILE A 38 8.98 -8.11 2.40
CA ILE A 38 7.81 -8.57 3.19
C ILE A 38 6.54 -7.77 2.84
N PHE A 39 6.64 -6.47 2.58
CA PHE A 39 5.50 -5.66 2.14
C PHE A 39 4.86 -6.22 0.86
N CYS A 40 5.67 -6.54 -0.16
CA CYS A 40 5.19 -7.07 -1.43
C CYS A 40 4.47 -8.41 -1.30
N GLY A 41 4.87 -9.25 -0.33
CA GLY A 41 4.26 -10.55 -0.10
C GLY A 41 2.96 -10.48 0.72
N TRP A 42 2.96 -9.68 1.79
CA TRP A 42 1.96 -9.80 2.85
C TRP A 42 1.08 -8.57 3.08
N ILE A 43 1.48 -7.40 2.60
CA ILE A 43 0.75 -6.13 2.80
C ILE A 43 0.21 -5.60 1.47
N CYS A 44 0.91 -5.87 0.37
CA CYS A 44 0.54 -5.41 -0.96
C CYS A 44 -0.87 -5.89 -1.34
N PRO A 45 -1.83 -4.97 -1.58
CA PRO A 45 -3.20 -5.35 -1.93
C PRO A 45 -3.25 -6.24 -3.17
N GLN A 46 -2.38 -5.98 -4.16
CA GLN A 46 -2.29 -6.78 -5.38
C GLN A 46 -2.02 -8.26 -5.07
N THR A 47 -1.02 -8.54 -4.24
CA THR A 47 -0.64 -9.91 -3.86
C THR A 47 -1.70 -10.55 -2.97
N ILE A 48 -2.25 -9.82 -1.99
CA ILE A 48 -3.28 -10.35 -1.10
C ILE A 48 -4.52 -10.76 -1.87
N PHE A 49 -5.04 -9.91 -2.76
CA PHE A 49 -6.20 -10.27 -3.56
C PHE A 49 -5.90 -11.44 -4.49
N MET A 50 -4.74 -11.43 -5.17
CA MET A 50 -4.35 -12.53 -6.06
C MET A 50 -4.22 -13.87 -5.33
N GLU A 51 -3.47 -13.92 -4.22
CA GLU A 51 -3.16 -15.14 -3.48
C GLU A 51 -4.36 -15.63 -2.65
N MET A 52 -4.93 -14.75 -1.82
CA MET A 52 -5.93 -15.14 -0.82
C MET A 52 -7.33 -15.26 -1.41
N VAL A 53 -7.65 -14.51 -2.48
CA VAL A 53 -9.00 -14.47 -3.06
C VAL A 53 -9.02 -15.20 -4.40
N PHE A 54 -8.40 -14.63 -5.44
CA PHE A 54 -8.55 -15.12 -6.81
C PHE A 54 -7.97 -16.53 -7.01
N ARG A 55 -6.78 -16.81 -6.46
CA ARG A 55 -6.14 -18.12 -6.60
C ARG A 55 -6.82 -19.20 -5.76
N ARG A 56 -7.31 -18.86 -4.56
CA ARG A 56 -8.08 -19.81 -3.74
C ARG A 56 -9.37 -20.24 -4.44
N ILE A 57 -10.06 -19.30 -5.10
CA ILE A 57 -11.24 -19.57 -5.92
C ILE A 57 -10.86 -20.39 -7.15
N GLU A 58 -9.74 -20.08 -7.80
CA GLU A 58 -9.23 -20.84 -8.94
C GLU A 58 -8.96 -22.31 -8.57
N TYR A 59 -8.29 -22.57 -7.43
CA TYR A 59 -8.10 -23.94 -6.93
C TYR A 59 -9.42 -24.62 -6.56
N TRP A 60 -10.41 -23.89 -6.08
CA TRP A 60 -11.72 -24.46 -5.75
C TRP A 60 -12.53 -24.87 -6.99
N ILE A 61 -12.42 -24.12 -8.10
CA ILE A 61 -13.16 -24.36 -9.34
C ILE A 61 -12.40 -25.31 -10.28
N ASP A 62 -11.14 -25.02 -10.56
CA ASP A 62 -10.32 -25.73 -11.54
C ASP A 62 -9.52 -26.90 -10.91
N GLY A 63 -9.35 -26.92 -9.59
CA GLY A 63 -8.55 -27.91 -8.87
C GLY A 63 -7.05 -27.58 -8.84
N ASP A 64 -6.25 -28.54 -8.35
CA ASP A 64 -4.79 -28.42 -8.28
C ASP A 64 -4.14 -28.21 -9.66
N ARG A 65 -2.85 -27.84 -9.68
CA ARG A 65 -2.06 -27.62 -10.90
C ARG A 65 -2.20 -28.76 -11.92
N GLY A 66 -2.21 -30.02 -11.47
CA GLY A 66 -2.40 -31.17 -12.35
C GLY A 66 -3.78 -31.22 -13.02
N ALA A 67 -4.83 -30.87 -12.27
CA ALA A 67 -6.18 -30.78 -12.78
C ALA A 67 -6.34 -29.61 -13.76
N GLN A 68 -5.71 -28.46 -13.48
CA GLN A 68 -5.68 -27.29 -14.36
C GLN A 68 -5.03 -27.62 -15.71
N ILE A 69 -3.84 -28.24 -15.70
CA ILE A 69 -3.15 -28.65 -16.95
C ILE A 69 -4.00 -29.64 -17.76
N LYS A 70 -4.66 -30.58 -17.08
CA LYS A 70 -5.56 -31.54 -17.74
C LYS A 70 -6.77 -30.83 -18.35
N LEU A 71 -7.39 -29.89 -17.63
CA LEU A 71 -8.54 -29.12 -18.09
C LEU A 71 -8.17 -28.24 -19.29
N ASP A 72 -6.98 -27.66 -19.30
CA ASP A 72 -6.49 -26.85 -20.42
C ASP A 72 -6.30 -27.67 -21.70
N ARG A 73 -5.76 -28.89 -21.57
CA ARG A 73 -5.55 -29.81 -22.71
C ARG A 73 -6.84 -30.51 -23.18
N GLN A 74 -7.89 -30.53 -22.37
CA GLN A 74 -9.16 -31.16 -22.72
C GLN A 74 -9.89 -30.37 -23.84
N PRO A 75 -10.58 -31.04 -24.79
CA PRO A 75 -11.46 -30.36 -25.74
C PRO A 75 -12.59 -29.60 -25.01
N TRP A 76 -13.17 -28.61 -25.68
CA TRP A 76 -14.30 -27.83 -25.16
C TRP A 76 -15.53 -28.72 -24.98
N ASN A 77 -15.67 -29.32 -23.81
CA ASN A 77 -16.84 -30.08 -23.38
C ASN A 77 -17.70 -29.25 -22.41
N ALA A 78 -18.90 -29.75 -22.10
CA ALA A 78 -19.83 -29.09 -21.18
C ALA A 78 -19.22 -28.83 -19.79
N GLU A 79 -18.37 -29.74 -19.30
CA GLU A 79 -17.67 -29.59 -18.02
C GLU A 79 -16.68 -28.41 -18.04
N LYS A 80 -15.84 -28.31 -19.08
CA LYS A 80 -14.86 -27.24 -19.25
C LYS A 80 -15.53 -25.89 -19.42
N ILE A 81 -16.62 -25.83 -20.20
CA ILE A 81 -17.42 -24.60 -20.35
C ILE A 81 -18.00 -24.18 -19.00
N LYS A 82 -18.59 -25.10 -18.23
CA LYS A 82 -19.15 -24.79 -16.91
C LYS A 82 -18.09 -24.26 -15.95
N LYS A 83 -16.94 -24.92 -15.84
CA LYS A 83 -15.83 -24.50 -14.97
C LYS A 83 -15.25 -23.14 -15.36
N ARG A 84 -15.02 -22.91 -16.66
CA ARG A 84 -14.50 -21.63 -17.17
C ARG A 84 -15.51 -20.49 -17.00
N ALA A 85 -16.78 -20.73 -17.33
CA ALA A 85 -17.84 -19.75 -17.15
C ALA A 85 -18.05 -19.40 -15.68
N SER A 86 -18.05 -20.39 -14.77
CA SER A 86 -18.15 -20.12 -13.34
C SER A 86 -16.95 -19.31 -12.83
N LYS A 87 -15.73 -19.61 -13.31
CA LYS A 87 -14.54 -18.83 -12.95
C LYS A 87 -14.66 -17.37 -13.38
N TRP A 88 -14.99 -17.13 -14.65
CA TRP A 88 -15.14 -15.76 -15.16
C TRP A 88 -16.27 -15.00 -14.47
N ALA A 89 -17.40 -15.65 -14.20
CA ALA A 89 -18.51 -15.03 -13.49
C ALA A 89 -18.13 -14.63 -12.05
N VAL A 90 -17.50 -15.53 -11.29
CA VAL A 90 -17.07 -15.24 -9.91
C VAL A 90 -16.00 -14.15 -9.90
N PHE A 91 -15.04 -14.19 -10.82
CA PHE A 91 -14.00 -13.16 -10.92
C PHE A 91 -14.60 -11.79 -11.24
N PHE A 92 -15.55 -11.74 -12.17
CA PHE A 92 -16.25 -10.50 -12.51
C PHE A 92 -17.03 -9.93 -11.30
N ILE A 93 -17.77 -10.77 -10.58
CA ILE A 93 -18.53 -10.34 -9.39
C ILE A 93 -17.60 -9.76 -8.32
N ILE A 94 -16.46 -10.40 -8.05
CA ILE A 94 -15.51 -9.92 -7.06
C ILE A 94 -14.85 -8.62 -7.51
N SER A 95 -14.42 -8.52 -8.77
CA SER A 95 -13.88 -7.28 -9.33
C SER A 95 -14.89 -6.13 -9.28
N PHE A 96 -16.17 -6.43 -9.51
CA PHE A 96 -17.25 -5.44 -9.40
C PHE A 96 -17.44 -4.97 -7.94
N LEU A 97 -17.40 -5.88 -6.96
CA LEU A 97 -17.47 -5.51 -5.55
C LEU A 97 -16.29 -4.63 -5.12
N ILE A 98 -15.07 -4.99 -5.53
CA ILE A 98 -13.87 -4.18 -5.23
C ILE A 98 -14.00 -2.79 -5.86
N ALA A 99 -14.43 -2.70 -7.12
CA ALA A 99 -14.64 -1.41 -7.79
C ALA A 99 -15.67 -0.53 -7.07
N ASN A 100 -16.75 -1.12 -6.55
CA ASN A 100 -17.76 -0.39 -5.76
C ASN A 100 -17.18 0.17 -4.45
N VAL A 101 -16.38 -0.63 -3.73
CA VAL A 101 -15.73 -0.17 -2.49
C VAL A 101 -14.75 0.98 -2.76
N PHE A 102 -13.95 0.88 -3.82
CA PHE A 102 -13.05 1.97 -4.23
C PHE A 102 -13.82 3.24 -4.60
N LEU A 103 -14.95 3.10 -5.30
CA LEU A 103 -15.80 4.24 -5.66
C LEU A 103 -16.45 4.87 -4.42
N ALA A 104 -16.85 4.06 -3.44
CA ALA A 104 -17.37 4.54 -2.16
C ALA A 104 -16.35 5.39 -1.39
N TYR A 105 -15.07 5.04 -1.47
CA TYR A 105 -13.99 5.83 -0.86
C TYR A 105 -13.79 7.19 -1.54
N LEU A 106 -14.04 7.28 -2.85
CA LEU A 106 -13.81 8.52 -3.61
C LEU A 106 -14.99 9.51 -3.53
N ILE A 107 -16.23 9.02 -3.60
CA ILE A 107 -17.45 9.85 -3.65
C ILE A 107 -18.17 9.91 -2.29
N GLY A 108 -17.84 9.01 -1.36
CA GLY A 108 -18.51 8.81 -0.08
C GLY A 108 -19.56 7.71 -0.15
N SER A 109 -19.68 6.91 0.91
CA SER A 109 -20.61 5.78 1.01
C SER A 109 -22.07 6.20 0.83
N ASP A 110 -22.48 7.32 1.44
CA ASP A 110 -23.87 7.77 1.43
C ASP A 110 -24.33 8.20 0.04
N ARG A 111 -23.44 8.82 -0.75
CA ARG A 111 -23.73 9.19 -2.14
C ARG A 111 -23.77 7.97 -3.04
N LEU A 112 -22.88 7.00 -2.85
CA LEU A 112 -22.88 5.76 -3.63
C LEU A 112 -24.18 4.98 -3.41
N ILE A 113 -24.64 4.84 -2.17
CA ILE A 113 -25.89 4.14 -1.85
C ILE A 113 -27.08 4.85 -2.50
N ARG A 114 -27.14 6.19 -2.42
CA ARG A 114 -28.19 6.97 -3.10
C ARG A 114 -28.19 6.74 -4.61
N TYR A 115 -27.02 6.75 -5.26
CA TYR A 115 -26.92 6.48 -6.69
C TYR A 115 -27.34 5.06 -7.08
N VAL A 116 -27.16 4.08 -6.19
CA VAL A 116 -27.66 2.71 -6.39
C VAL A 116 -29.18 2.65 -6.22
N THR A 117 -29.77 3.36 -5.25
CA THR A 117 -31.22 3.37 -5.00
C THR A 117 -32.01 4.21 -6.00
N ASP A 118 -31.46 5.33 -6.48
CA ASP A 118 -32.10 6.24 -7.43
C ASP A 118 -32.13 5.66 -8.87
N GLY A 119 -31.35 4.61 -9.10
CA GLY A 119 -31.33 3.82 -10.33
C GLY A 119 -30.09 4.12 -11.20
N PRO A 120 -29.40 3.08 -11.72
CA PRO A 120 -28.13 3.24 -12.43
C PRO A 120 -28.24 4.04 -13.74
N LEU A 121 -29.44 4.16 -14.31
CA LEU A 121 -29.71 4.90 -15.55
C LEU A 121 -29.73 6.42 -15.35
N GLN A 122 -29.99 6.91 -14.14
CA GLN A 122 -30.02 8.37 -13.86
C GLN A 122 -28.61 8.95 -13.69
N HIS A 123 -27.63 8.11 -13.34
CA HIS A 123 -26.23 8.48 -13.11
C HIS A 123 -25.30 7.78 -14.09
N LEU A 124 -25.54 7.99 -15.39
CA LEU A 124 -24.81 7.32 -16.49
C LEU A 124 -23.29 7.51 -16.40
N SER A 125 -22.83 8.68 -15.94
CA SER A 125 -21.40 8.96 -15.73
C SER A 125 -20.79 8.05 -14.65
N THR A 126 -21.46 7.90 -13.51
CA THR A 126 -20.99 7.04 -12.41
C THR A 126 -21.03 5.57 -12.80
N MET A 127 -22.07 5.14 -13.52
CA MET A 127 -22.15 3.77 -14.05
C MET A 127 -21.03 3.47 -15.05
N LEU A 128 -20.74 4.41 -15.96
CA LEU A 128 -19.65 4.24 -16.93
C LEU A 128 -18.29 4.16 -16.22
N SER A 129 -18.02 5.03 -15.25
CA SER A 129 -16.80 4.96 -14.43
C SER A 129 -16.70 3.62 -13.70
N LEU A 130 -17.79 3.16 -13.06
CA LEU A 130 -17.82 1.88 -12.36
C LEU A 130 -17.52 0.69 -13.29
N LEU A 131 -18.11 0.69 -14.50
CA LEU A 131 -17.86 -0.36 -15.49
C LEU A 131 -16.40 -0.35 -15.97
N ILE A 132 -15.83 0.84 -16.22
CA ILE A 132 -14.41 0.97 -16.60
C ILE A 132 -13.52 0.45 -15.48
N PHE A 133 -13.73 0.89 -14.23
CA PHE A 133 -12.94 0.39 -13.09
C PHE A 133 -13.10 -1.11 -12.90
N THR A 134 -14.32 -1.64 -13.00
CA THR A 134 -14.59 -3.08 -12.91
C THR A 134 -13.85 -3.84 -14.01
N ALA A 135 -13.89 -3.35 -15.25
CA ALA A 135 -13.19 -3.97 -16.38
C ALA A 135 -11.67 -3.95 -16.19
N VAL A 136 -11.11 -2.86 -15.69
CA VAL A 136 -9.67 -2.76 -15.37
C VAL A 136 -9.29 -3.73 -14.27
N PHE A 137 -10.01 -3.76 -13.15
CA PHE A 137 -9.73 -4.71 -12.06
C PHE A 137 -9.89 -6.16 -12.52
N TYR A 138 -10.93 -6.45 -13.30
CA TYR A 138 -11.14 -7.77 -13.88
C TYR A 138 -9.97 -8.16 -14.79
N PHE A 139 -9.53 -7.29 -15.69
CA PHE A 139 -8.37 -7.54 -16.55
C PHE A 139 -7.09 -7.78 -15.74
N VAL A 140 -6.87 -6.97 -14.71
CA VAL A 140 -5.69 -7.08 -13.84
C VAL A 140 -5.66 -8.41 -13.11
N PHE A 141 -6.76 -8.85 -12.51
CA PHE A 141 -6.76 -10.08 -11.70
C PHE A 141 -7.00 -11.36 -12.53
N ALA A 142 -7.73 -11.28 -13.63
CA ALA A 142 -8.03 -12.45 -14.47
C ALA A 142 -6.91 -12.77 -15.47
N TRP A 143 -6.24 -11.75 -16.03
CA TRP A 143 -5.27 -11.95 -17.11
C TRP A 143 -3.86 -11.45 -16.78
N PHE A 144 -3.72 -10.21 -16.30
CA PHE A 144 -2.40 -9.60 -16.07
C PHE A 144 -1.68 -10.17 -14.83
N ARG A 145 -2.43 -10.52 -13.78
CA ARG A 145 -2.00 -11.22 -12.57
C ARG A 145 -0.69 -10.67 -11.97
N GLU A 146 0.31 -11.53 -11.75
CA GLU A 146 1.62 -11.19 -11.18
C GLU A 146 2.49 -10.32 -12.11
N GLN A 147 2.13 -10.14 -13.39
CA GLN A 147 2.83 -9.22 -14.29
C GLN A 147 2.73 -7.77 -13.81
N VAL A 148 1.70 -7.40 -13.01
CA VAL A 148 1.66 -6.09 -12.35
C VAL A 148 2.90 -5.90 -11.48
N CYS A 149 3.26 -6.91 -10.70
CA CYS A 149 4.36 -6.83 -9.75
C CYS A 149 5.73 -6.81 -10.43
N ILE A 150 5.87 -7.50 -11.57
CA ILE A 150 7.14 -7.61 -12.30
C ILE A 150 7.37 -6.42 -13.24
N ILE A 151 6.34 -6.00 -13.98
CA ILE A 151 6.45 -5.02 -15.06
C ILE A 151 6.00 -3.63 -14.62
N ALA A 152 4.82 -3.52 -14.02
CA ALA A 152 4.17 -2.24 -13.77
C ALA A 152 4.54 -1.61 -12.43
N CYS A 153 4.98 -2.40 -11.45
CA CYS A 153 5.23 -1.94 -10.09
C CYS A 153 6.62 -1.27 -9.95
N PRO A 154 6.71 0.07 -9.84
CA PRO A 154 7.99 0.73 -9.63
C PRO A 154 8.57 0.42 -8.25
N TYR A 155 7.71 0.13 -7.27
CA TYR A 155 8.12 -0.16 -5.91
C TYR A 155 8.95 -1.43 -5.81
N GLY A 156 8.51 -2.55 -6.40
CA GLY A 156 9.26 -3.81 -6.39
C GLY A 156 10.66 -3.66 -7.00
N ARG A 157 10.80 -2.82 -8.03
CA ARG A 157 12.09 -2.49 -8.64
C ARG A 157 12.96 -1.62 -7.75
N MET A 158 12.40 -0.58 -7.13
CA MET A 158 13.10 0.27 -6.16
C MET A 158 13.58 -0.53 -4.94
N GLN A 159 12.76 -1.48 -4.44
CA GLN A 159 13.18 -2.35 -3.34
C GLN A 159 14.42 -3.16 -3.68
N GLY A 160 14.59 -3.61 -4.93
CA GLY A 160 15.79 -4.32 -5.37
C GLY A 160 17.10 -3.53 -5.14
N VAL A 161 17.06 -2.20 -5.23
CA VAL A 161 18.22 -1.32 -5.01
C VAL A 161 18.46 -1.02 -3.52
N LEU A 162 17.41 -1.08 -2.70
CA LEU A 162 17.49 -0.82 -1.26
C LEU A 162 17.94 -2.04 -0.44
N LEU A 163 17.82 -3.24 -1.00
CA LEU A 163 18.29 -4.48 -0.39
C LEU A 163 19.81 -4.46 -0.21
N ASP A 164 20.26 -4.97 0.93
CA ASP A 164 21.67 -5.18 1.26
C ASP A 164 21.85 -6.63 1.75
N ASN A 165 23.08 -7.11 1.85
CA ASN A 165 23.42 -8.47 2.29
C ASN A 165 22.97 -8.76 3.74
N LYS A 166 22.54 -7.72 4.46
CA LYS A 166 22.02 -7.78 5.84
C LYS A 166 20.50 -7.69 5.92
N SER A 167 19.82 -7.41 4.81
CA SER A 167 18.36 -7.36 4.75
C SER A 167 17.77 -8.76 4.88
N ILE A 168 16.70 -8.91 5.66
CA ILE A 168 16.02 -10.20 5.81
C ILE A 168 15.13 -10.43 4.60
N ILE A 169 15.34 -11.54 3.92
CA ILE A 169 14.58 -11.94 2.72
C ILE A 169 14.27 -13.42 2.77
N VAL A 170 13.38 -13.87 1.88
CA VAL A 170 13.20 -15.31 1.65
C VAL A 170 14.42 -15.77 0.85
N ALA A 171 15.27 -16.57 1.48
CA ALA A 171 16.52 -17.03 0.88
C ALA A 171 16.67 -18.54 1.00
N TYR A 172 17.32 -19.12 -0.01
CA TYR A 172 17.76 -20.50 0.00
C TYR A 172 19.13 -20.59 0.68
N ASP A 173 19.26 -21.46 1.69
CA ASP A 173 20.52 -21.73 2.38
C ASP A 173 21.44 -22.54 1.46
N HIS A 174 22.18 -21.83 0.59
CA HIS A 174 23.03 -22.44 -0.42
C HIS A 174 24.19 -23.24 0.20
N LYS A 175 24.72 -22.83 1.36
CA LYS A 175 25.76 -23.58 2.08
C LYS A 175 25.28 -24.95 2.52
N ARG A 176 24.09 -25.02 3.11
CA ARG A 176 23.48 -26.27 3.55
C ARG A 176 22.95 -27.10 2.38
N GLY A 177 22.37 -26.43 1.39
CA GLY A 177 21.66 -27.09 0.30
C GLY A 177 22.55 -27.63 -0.81
N GLU A 178 23.72 -27.03 -1.05
CA GLU A 178 24.65 -27.46 -2.10
C GLU A 178 25.88 -28.21 -1.55
N ALA A 179 26.33 -27.95 -0.31
CA ALA A 179 27.53 -28.58 0.30
C ALA A 179 28.75 -28.60 -0.65
N GLU A 180 29.61 -29.62 -0.57
CA GLU A 180 30.86 -29.70 -1.36
C GLU A 180 30.65 -30.30 -2.75
N ASN A 181 29.88 -31.39 -2.85
CA ASN A 181 29.66 -32.12 -4.11
C ASN A 181 28.38 -31.69 -4.85
N GLY A 182 27.72 -30.61 -4.41
CA GLY A 182 26.54 -30.05 -5.03
C GLY A 182 25.22 -30.73 -4.64
N ARG A 183 24.20 -30.48 -5.47
CA ARG A 183 22.84 -31.01 -5.29
C ARG A 183 22.72 -32.38 -5.94
N LYS A 184 21.99 -33.30 -5.29
CA LYS A 184 21.69 -34.63 -5.85
C LYS A 184 20.26 -35.06 -5.59
N LYS A 185 19.64 -35.73 -6.56
CA LYS A 185 18.32 -36.34 -6.41
C LYS A 185 18.28 -37.34 -5.26
N TRP A 186 17.18 -37.36 -4.51
CA TRP A 186 17.02 -38.26 -3.36
C TRP A 186 17.08 -39.74 -3.76
N ARG A 187 17.81 -40.54 -2.97
CA ARG A 187 17.90 -42.01 -3.08
C ARG A 187 17.85 -42.62 -1.68
N LYS A 188 17.04 -43.67 -1.49
CA LYS A 188 16.67 -44.21 -0.16
C LYS A 188 17.80 -44.99 0.57
N ASN A 189 18.92 -45.30 -0.10
CA ASN A 189 20.00 -46.12 0.45
C ASN A 189 21.38 -45.43 0.35
N GLU A 190 21.41 -44.10 0.39
CA GLU A 190 22.67 -43.34 0.33
C GLU A 190 22.74 -42.40 1.54
N ASP A 191 23.84 -42.46 2.30
CA ASP A 191 24.14 -41.43 3.29
C ASP A 191 24.71 -40.21 2.56
N ARG A 192 23.92 -39.13 2.52
CA ARG A 192 24.26 -37.91 1.81
C ARG A 192 25.37 -37.13 2.49
N ASN A 193 25.47 -37.24 3.82
CA ASN A 193 26.49 -36.55 4.59
C ASN A 193 27.86 -37.17 4.32
N GLU A 194 27.95 -38.50 4.27
CA GLU A 194 29.19 -39.21 3.91
C GLU A 194 29.63 -38.93 2.47
N LEU A 195 28.67 -38.79 1.56
CA LEU A 195 28.93 -38.49 0.15
C LEU A 195 29.17 -36.99 -0.12
N GLY A 196 29.07 -36.12 0.88
CA GLY A 196 29.29 -34.67 0.73
C GLY A 196 28.26 -33.93 -0.11
N PHE A 197 27.05 -34.49 -0.28
CA PHE A 197 25.94 -33.83 -0.99
C PHE A 197 25.10 -33.01 -0.03
N GLY A 198 24.64 -31.84 -0.48
CA GLY A 198 23.81 -30.97 0.35
C GLY A 198 22.37 -31.49 0.56
N ASP A 199 21.66 -30.79 1.45
CA ASP A 199 20.30 -31.14 1.87
C ASP A 199 19.25 -30.93 0.77
N CYS A 200 19.56 -30.17 -0.30
CA CYS A 200 18.65 -30.00 -1.42
C CYS A 200 18.59 -31.27 -2.28
N ILE A 201 17.40 -31.88 -2.35
CA ILE A 201 17.16 -33.10 -3.11
C ILE A 201 16.80 -32.88 -4.59
N ASP A 202 16.95 -31.66 -5.11
CA ASP A 202 16.66 -31.30 -6.50
C ASP A 202 15.25 -31.71 -7.00
N CYS A 203 14.22 -31.51 -6.16
CA CYS A 203 12.84 -31.91 -6.46
C CYS A 203 12.05 -30.88 -7.29
N PHE A 204 12.58 -29.66 -7.47
CA PHE A 204 11.93 -28.52 -8.15
C PHE A 204 10.56 -28.08 -7.60
N GLN A 205 10.13 -28.56 -6.43
CA GLN A 205 8.83 -28.16 -5.85
C GLN A 205 8.77 -26.67 -5.52
N CYS A 206 9.88 -26.09 -5.04
CA CYS A 206 9.99 -24.65 -4.79
C CYS A 206 9.76 -23.79 -6.05
N VAL A 207 10.13 -24.30 -7.24
CA VAL A 207 9.90 -23.63 -8.53
C VAL A 207 8.46 -23.84 -8.99
N ASN A 208 7.92 -25.04 -8.81
CA ASN A 208 6.57 -25.38 -9.23
C ASN A 208 5.47 -24.64 -8.44
N VAL A 209 5.72 -24.33 -7.17
CA VAL A 209 4.80 -23.55 -6.33
C VAL A 209 4.98 -22.04 -6.51
N CYS A 210 6.10 -21.59 -7.08
CA CYS A 210 6.38 -20.19 -7.26
C CYS A 210 5.41 -19.55 -8.27
N PRO A 211 4.63 -18.52 -7.90
CA PRO A 211 3.70 -17.89 -8.82
C PRO A 211 4.39 -17.14 -9.97
N THR A 212 5.63 -16.70 -9.75
CA THR A 212 6.44 -16.03 -10.77
C THR A 212 7.40 -16.98 -11.50
N GLY A 213 7.42 -18.26 -11.12
CA GLY A 213 8.21 -19.30 -11.79
C GLY A 213 9.73 -19.16 -11.62
N ILE A 214 10.19 -18.42 -10.61
CA ILE A 214 11.61 -18.26 -10.33
C ILE A 214 12.21 -19.49 -9.66
N ASP A 215 13.53 -19.66 -9.84
CA ASP A 215 14.30 -20.66 -9.11
C ASP A 215 15.09 -19.98 -7.99
N ILE A 216 14.54 -20.06 -6.78
CA ILE A 216 15.10 -19.47 -5.55
C ILE A 216 16.54 -19.93 -5.25
N ARG A 217 16.99 -21.03 -5.86
CA ARG A 217 18.37 -21.53 -5.72
C ARG A 217 19.39 -20.67 -6.46
N ASN A 218 18.96 -19.89 -7.45
CA ASN A 218 19.80 -18.95 -8.18
C ASN A 218 20.00 -17.61 -7.43
N GLY A 219 19.59 -17.54 -6.17
CA GLY A 219 19.72 -16.36 -5.33
C GLY A 219 18.55 -15.38 -5.48
N THR A 220 18.82 -14.13 -5.15
CA THR A 220 17.78 -13.10 -5.05
C THR A 220 17.40 -12.55 -6.41
N GLN A 221 16.20 -12.89 -6.88
CA GLN A 221 15.68 -12.46 -8.18
C GLN A 221 14.66 -11.32 -8.03
N LEU A 222 14.62 -10.43 -9.03
CA LEU A 222 13.75 -9.24 -9.02
C LEU A 222 12.27 -9.58 -9.11
N GLU A 223 11.93 -10.76 -9.60
CA GLU A 223 10.58 -11.27 -9.78
C GLU A 223 10.03 -11.95 -8.51
N CYS A 224 10.86 -12.11 -7.47
CA CYS A 224 10.41 -12.68 -6.20
C CYS A 224 9.44 -11.73 -5.47
N VAL A 225 8.23 -12.20 -5.19
CA VAL A 225 7.21 -11.44 -4.44
C VAL A 225 7.19 -11.75 -2.94
N ASN A 226 8.11 -12.57 -2.42
CA ASN A 226 8.18 -12.95 -1.00
C ASN A 226 6.87 -13.53 -0.41
N CYS A 227 6.10 -14.29 -1.21
CA CYS A 227 4.86 -14.95 -0.78
C CYS A 227 5.06 -16.24 0.04
N THR A 228 6.32 -16.64 0.31
CA THR A 228 6.73 -17.79 1.14
C THR A 228 6.21 -19.18 0.76
N ALA A 229 5.42 -19.34 -0.30
CA ALA A 229 4.93 -20.65 -0.72
C ALA A 229 6.05 -21.68 -0.99
N CYS A 230 7.24 -21.21 -1.38
CA CYS A 230 8.42 -22.05 -1.55
C CYS A 230 8.99 -22.60 -0.22
N ILE A 231 8.80 -21.89 0.90
CA ILE A 231 9.20 -22.36 2.24
C ILE A 231 8.32 -23.55 2.62
N ASP A 232 7.00 -23.38 2.54
CA ASP A 232 6.03 -24.38 2.99
C ASP A 232 6.17 -25.71 2.23
N GLU A 233 6.31 -25.65 0.90
CA GLU A 233 6.50 -26.85 0.07
C GLU A 233 7.88 -27.49 0.27
N CYS A 234 8.92 -26.67 0.47
CA CYS A 234 10.25 -27.19 0.75
C CYS A 234 10.26 -27.93 2.09
N ASP A 235 9.70 -27.35 3.14
CA ASP A 235 9.63 -27.97 4.47
C ASP A 235 8.78 -29.24 4.45
N THR A 236 7.67 -29.27 3.70
CA THR A 236 6.86 -30.49 3.50
C THR A 236 7.67 -31.61 2.84
N ILE A 237 8.55 -31.29 1.90
CA ILE A 237 9.45 -32.27 1.29
C ILE A 237 10.54 -32.72 2.26
N MET A 238 11.15 -31.78 3.00
CA MET A 238 12.20 -32.07 3.98
C MET A 238 11.69 -33.01 5.08
N GLU A 239 10.47 -32.80 5.57
CA GLU A 239 9.81 -33.71 6.52
C GLU A 239 9.64 -35.12 5.94
N LYS A 240 9.19 -35.24 4.69
CA LYS A 240 8.98 -36.54 4.03
C LYS A 240 10.27 -37.35 3.84
N VAL A 241 11.41 -36.66 3.70
CA VAL A 241 12.74 -37.30 3.60
C VAL A 241 13.49 -37.33 4.93
N ASN A 242 12.85 -36.89 6.02
CA ASN A 242 13.41 -36.85 7.37
C ASN A 242 14.71 -36.01 7.49
N LEU A 243 14.76 -34.88 6.78
CA LEU A 243 15.83 -33.88 6.88
C LEU A 243 15.35 -32.65 7.66
N PRO A 244 16.25 -31.83 8.22
CA PRO A 244 15.83 -30.65 9.00
C PRO A 244 15.06 -29.64 8.14
N LYS A 245 14.10 -28.94 8.73
CA LYS A 245 13.37 -27.85 8.06
C LYS A 245 14.24 -26.61 7.83
N GLY A 246 13.73 -25.64 7.09
CA GLY A 246 14.35 -24.32 6.95
C GLY A 246 15.53 -24.29 5.97
N LEU A 247 15.46 -25.11 4.92
CA LEU A 247 16.38 -25.02 3.77
C LEU A 247 16.13 -23.74 2.97
N ILE A 248 14.86 -23.35 2.85
CA ILE A 248 14.46 -22.00 2.44
C ILE A 248 13.86 -21.35 3.69
N ARG A 249 14.34 -20.19 4.08
CA ARG A 249 13.86 -19.48 5.29
C ARG A 249 14.03 -17.98 5.15
N TYR A 250 13.46 -17.25 6.11
CA TYR A 250 13.80 -15.85 6.29
C TYR A 250 15.22 -15.73 6.84
N ALA A 251 16.15 -15.31 5.99
CA ALA A 251 17.54 -15.11 6.33
C ALA A 251 18.11 -13.93 5.54
N SER A 252 19.21 -13.39 6.02
CA SER A 252 20.04 -12.46 5.25
C SER A 252 21.21 -13.24 4.63
N GLU A 253 21.80 -12.70 3.56
CA GLU A 253 22.98 -13.30 2.95
C GLU A 253 24.13 -13.44 3.97
N ALA A 254 24.29 -12.45 4.85
CA ALA A 254 25.26 -12.50 5.95
C ALA A 254 24.96 -13.60 6.98
N ASP A 255 23.69 -13.93 7.24
CA ASP A 255 23.32 -15.05 8.11
C ASP A 255 23.68 -16.40 7.47
N ILE A 256 23.46 -16.55 6.16
CA ILE A 256 23.79 -17.79 5.43
C ILE A 256 25.32 -17.95 5.32
N GLU A 257 26.02 -16.91 4.87
CA GLU A 257 27.46 -16.99 4.64
C GLU A 257 28.27 -16.99 5.95
N LYS A 258 27.95 -16.11 6.89
CA LYS A 258 28.80 -15.83 8.06
C LYS A 258 28.17 -16.26 9.38
N LYS A 259 26.93 -16.79 9.37
CA LYS A 259 26.14 -17.08 10.59
C LYS A 259 25.99 -15.84 11.48
N GLU A 260 26.02 -14.65 10.86
CA GLU A 260 25.82 -13.39 11.56
C GLU A 260 24.32 -13.13 11.75
N LYS A 261 23.86 -13.18 13.01
CA LYS A 261 22.49 -12.78 13.37
C LYS A 261 22.21 -11.32 12.97
N PHE A 262 20.94 -11.02 12.72
CA PHE A 262 20.48 -9.67 12.40
C PHE A 262 20.99 -8.63 13.42
N LYS A 263 21.64 -7.58 12.90
CA LYS A 263 22.14 -6.44 13.68
C LYS A 263 21.61 -5.13 13.11
N PHE A 264 21.33 -4.19 13.99
CA PHE A 264 20.89 -2.84 13.62
C PHE A 264 22.00 -2.09 12.88
N THR A 265 21.96 -2.14 11.55
CA THR A 265 23.01 -1.63 10.67
C THR A 265 23.04 -0.09 10.69
N SER A 266 24.18 0.54 10.40
CA SER A 266 24.32 2.00 10.36
C SER A 266 23.30 2.68 9.44
N ARG A 267 23.00 2.06 8.28
CA ARG A 267 21.94 2.51 7.37
C ARG A 267 20.55 2.52 8.04
N LEU A 268 20.23 1.46 8.80
CA LEU A 268 18.97 1.36 9.54
C LEU A 268 18.86 2.41 10.65
N LYS A 269 19.97 2.66 11.37
CA LYS A 269 20.06 3.76 12.35
C LYS A 269 19.82 5.12 11.70
N GLY A 270 20.43 5.37 10.54
CA GLY A 270 20.25 6.62 9.77
C GLY A 270 18.79 6.86 9.38
N TYR A 271 18.15 5.87 8.76
CA TYR A 271 16.73 5.98 8.39
C TYR A 271 15.81 6.11 9.61
N THR A 272 16.10 5.40 10.70
CA THR A 272 15.32 5.51 11.94
C THR A 272 15.45 6.92 12.53
N ALA A 273 16.66 7.49 12.57
CA ALA A 273 16.88 8.84 13.05
C ALA A 273 16.11 9.88 12.22
N VAL A 274 16.19 9.79 10.88
CA VAL A 274 15.46 10.70 9.98
C VAL A 274 13.94 10.55 10.18
N LEU A 275 13.45 9.31 10.28
CA LEU A 275 12.02 9.05 10.51
C LEU A 275 11.55 9.64 11.84
N THR A 276 12.33 9.48 12.91
CA THR A 276 12.01 10.05 14.23
C THR A 276 11.99 11.57 14.19
N ILE A 277 12.96 12.20 13.52
CA ILE A 277 13.00 13.67 13.36
C ILE A 277 11.76 14.16 12.60
N LEU A 278 11.46 13.55 11.44
CA LEU A 278 10.30 13.94 10.62
C LEU A 278 8.98 13.74 11.37
N THR A 279 8.84 12.63 12.09
CA THR A 279 7.66 12.34 12.91
C THR A 279 7.52 13.34 14.06
N GLY A 280 8.63 13.70 14.71
CA GLY A 280 8.65 14.74 15.74
C GLY A 280 8.24 16.12 15.20
N ILE A 281 8.76 16.51 14.02
CA ILE A 281 8.36 17.74 13.34
C ILE A 281 6.87 17.71 13.00
N PHE A 282 6.36 16.60 12.45
CA PHE A 282 4.96 16.46 12.09
C PHE A 282 4.04 16.58 13.31
N ILE A 283 4.36 15.87 14.39
CA ILE A 283 3.61 15.97 15.66
C ILE A 283 3.65 17.42 16.17
N GLY A 284 4.83 18.06 16.16
CA GLY A 284 4.97 19.46 16.55
C GLY A 284 4.09 20.40 15.72
N MET A 285 4.07 20.23 14.39
CA MET A 285 3.23 21.01 13.49
C MET A 285 1.73 20.77 13.72
N LEU A 286 1.32 19.54 14.06
CA LEU A 286 -0.07 19.26 14.41
C LEU A 286 -0.49 19.99 15.69
N PHE A 287 0.38 20.08 16.70
CA PHE A 287 0.10 20.84 17.93
C PHE A 287 0.13 22.35 17.73
N LEU A 288 0.92 22.84 16.75
CA LEU A 288 0.98 24.25 16.38
C LEU A 288 -0.09 24.64 15.35
N ARG A 289 -0.91 23.70 14.90
CA ARG A 289 -1.95 23.96 13.91
C ARG A 289 -3.06 24.78 14.56
N ASN A 290 -3.32 25.96 14.00
CA ASN A 290 -4.42 26.81 14.43
C ASN A 290 -5.77 26.19 14.06
N ASP A 291 -6.71 26.22 14.99
CA ASP A 291 -8.09 25.76 14.81
C ASP A 291 -8.91 26.71 13.91
N LEU A 292 -8.61 28.00 13.97
CA LEU A 292 -9.19 29.06 13.16
C LEU A 292 -8.08 29.81 12.44
N GLU A 293 -8.22 29.96 11.13
CA GLU A 293 -7.32 30.78 10.31
C GLU A 293 -8.08 32.00 9.80
N ALA A 294 -7.49 33.19 9.98
CA ALA A 294 -8.06 34.47 9.61
C ALA A 294 -7.15 35.18 8.61
N ASP A 295 -7.59 35.27 7.35
CA ASP A 295 -6.90 36.04 6.32
C ASP A 295 -7.51 37.44 6.24
N ILE A 296 -6.74 38.48 6.57
CA ILE A 296 -7.15 39.88 6.45
C ILE A 296 -6.52 40.47 5.19
N LEU A 297 -7.36 40.79 4.21
CA LEU A 297 -6.97 41.31 2.90
C LEU A 297 -7.41 42.78 2.78
N ARG A 298 -6.53 43.64 2.29
CA ARG A 298 -6.91 45.03 1.96
C ARG A 298 -7.82 45.04 0.73
N LEU A 299 -8.83 45.91 0.73
CA LEU A 299 -9.69 46.06 -0.44
C LEU A 299 -8.88 46.58 -1.65
N PRO A 300 -8.92 45.91 -2.82
CA PRO A 300 -8.21 46.38 -4.01
C PRO A 300 -8.71 47.77 -4.44
N GLY A 301 -7.80 48.69 -4.72
CA GLY A 301 -8.12 50.02 -5.27
C GLY A 301 -8.40 51.13 -4.24
N GLN A 302 -8.52 50.81 -2.94
CA GLN A 302 -8.59 51.81 -1.87
C GLN A 302 -7.34 51.76 -1.00
N LEU A 303 -6.57 52.85 -0.99
CA LEU A 303 -5.46 53.02 -0.06
C LEU A 303 -6.02 53.40 1.31
N TYR A 304 -6.40 54.65 1.50
CA TYR A 304 -6.95 55.13 2.76
C TYR A 304 -7.94 56.27 2.46
N GLU A 305 -8.98 56.39 3.28
CA GLU A 305 -9.92 57.49 3.21
C GLU A 305 -9.74 58.42 4.41
N HIS A 306 -9.66 59.72 4.16
CA HIS A 306 -9.71 60.73 5.21
C HIS A 306 -11.18 61.01 5.55
N LYS A 307 -11.54 60.81 6.82
CA LYS A 307 -12.83 61.24 7.39
C LYS A 307 -12.66 62.54 8.16
N GLU A 308 -13.79 63.20 8.45
CA GLU A 308 -13.83 64.39 9.30
C GLU A 308 -13.14 64.13 10.65
N GLY A 309 -12.37 65.10 11.14
CA GLY A 309 -11.65 65.00 12.42
C GLY A 309 -10.27 64.32 12.36
N ASN A 310 -9.62 64.28 11.19
CA ASN A 310 -8.27 63.69 11.00
C ASN A 310 -8.21 62.17 11.23
N ILE A 311 -9.34 61.48 11.06
CA ILE A 311 -9.45 60.02 11.19
C ILE A 311 -9.15 59.37 9.84
N ILE A 312 -8.20 58.43 9.82
CA ILE A 312 -7.88 57.64 8.63
C ILE A 312 -8.69 56.33 8.66
N SER A 313 -9.52 56.11 7.65
CA SER A 313 -10.36 54.93 7.50
C SER A 313 -9.77 53.99 6.45
N ASN A 314 -9.51 52.74 6.83
CA ASN A 314 -9.08 51.68 5.92
C ASN A 314 -10.13 50.57 5.89
N VAL A 315 -10.37 50.01 4.70
CA VAL A 315 -11.33 48.91 4.52
C VAL A 315 -10.56 47.63 4.25
N TYR A 316 -10.90 46.60 5.01
CA TYR A 316 -10.35 45.26 4.87
C TYR A 316 -11.47 44.25 4.69
N THR A 317 -11.22 43.25 3.87
CA THR A 317 -12.02 42.04 3.76
C THR A 317 -11.31 40.96 4.56
N TYR A 318 -12.02 40.29 5.46
CA TYR A 318 -11.48 39.12 6.14
C TYR A 318 -12.11 37.85 5.56
N LYS A 319 -11.37 36.74 5.66
CA LYS A 319 -11.86 35.40 5.36
C LYS A 319 -11.49 34.50 6.52
N LEU A 320 -12.48 33.83 7.10
CA LEU A 320 -12.26 32.91 8.21
C LEU A 320 -12.46 31.47 7.78
N VAL A 321 -11.54 30.62 8.20
CA VAL A 321 -11.55 29.19 7.89
C VAL A 321 -11.59 28.42 9.20
N ASN A 322 -12.69 27.72 9.47
CA ASN A 322 -12.76 26.80 10.60
C ASN A 322 -12.18 25.44 10.19
N LYS A 323 -11.08 25.06 10.85
CA LYS A 323 -10.37 23.80 10.60
C LYS A 323 -10.75 22.69 11.58
N THR A 324 -11.76 22.92 12.43
CA THR A 324 -12.27 21.97 13.40
C THR A 324 -13.56 21.29 12.92
N THR A 325 -13.95 20.23 13.62
CA THR A 325 -15.20 19.49 13.44
C THR A 325 -16.38 20.11 14.18
N GLU A 326 -16.14 21.11 15.02
CA GLU A 326 -17.17 21.80 15.79
C GLU A 326 -17.31 23.25 15.32
N ASP A 327 -18.47 23.84 15.58
CA ASP A 327 -18.67 25.25 15.26
C ASP A 327 -17.98 26.13 16.30
N VAL A 328 -17.22 27.12 15.84
CA VAL A 328 -16.64 28.10 16.76
C VAL A 328 -17.58 29.30 16.88
N ASN A 329 -18.03 29.56 18.10
CA ASN A 329 -18.89 30.68 18.46
C ASN A 329 -18.06 31.76 19.16
N GLY A 330 -18.47 33.03 19.07
CA GLY A 330 -17.83 34.11 19.86
C GLY A 330 -16.56 34.67 19.22
N VAL A 331 -16.43 34.68 17.89
CA VAL A 331 -15.22 35.19 17.21
C VAL A 331 -15.32 36.70 17.05
N HIS A 332 -14.41 37.43 17.71
CA HIS A 332 -14.29 38.88 17.59
C HIS A 332 -12.89 39.30 17.11
N PHE A 333 -12.79 40.52 16.60
CA PHE A 333 -11.52 41.12 16.17
C PHE A 333 -11.09 42.21 17.14
N GLU A 334 -9.81 42.21 17.52
CA GLU A 334 -9.19 43.25 18.35
C GLU A 334 -7.97 43.87 17.68
N LEU A 335 -7.76 45.17 17.91
CA LEU A 335 -6.56 45.88 17.47
C LEU A 335 -5.44 45.67 18.48
N LEU A 336 -4.37 44.98 18.08
CA LEU A 336 -3.21 44.74 18.94
C LEU A 336 -2.23 45.93 19.01
N SER A 337 -2.14 46.75 17.96
CA SER A 337 -1.03 47.70 17.80
C SER A 337 -1.39 49.17 18.00
N HIS A 338 -2.53 49.62 17.50
CA HIS A 338 -2.89 51.04 17.49
C HIS A 338 -4.23 51.28 18.19
N LYS A 339 -4.35 52.41 18.88
CA LYS A 339 -5.65 52.88 19.39
C LYS A 339 -6.52 53.27 18.20
N GLY A 340 -7.58 52.51 17.97
CA GLY A 340 -8.51 52.71 16.87
C GLY A 340 -9.84 52.03 17.15
N ILE A 341 -10.79 52.21 16.24
CA ILE A 341 -12.13 51.62 16.35
C ILE A 341 -12.32 50.69 15.15
N ILE A 342 -12.55 49.40 15.41
CA ILE A 342 -13.01 48.47 14.38
C ILE A 342 -14.52 48.65 14.23
N LYS A 343 -14.99 48.88 13.00
CA LYS A 343 -16.42 48.86 12.67
C LYS A 343 -16.69 47.71 11.71
N MET A 344 -17.39 46.69 12.16
CA MET A 344 -17.79 45.56 11.35
C MET A 344 -19.01 45.91 10.48
N VAL A 345 -18.99 45.50 9.21
CA VAL A 345 -20.08 45.82 8.26
C VAL A 345 -21.27 44.86 8.38
N ARG A 346 -21.05 43.63 8.89
CA ARG A 346 -22.08 42.56 8.93
C ARG A 346 -22.67 42.36 10.33
N LYS A 347 -21.88 41.96 11.33
CA LYS A 347 -22.21 41.80 12.78
C LYS A 347 -20.91 41.77 13.61
N ASP A 348 -20.98 42.13 14.89
CA ASP A 348 -19.82 42.15 15.80
C ASP A 348 -19.43 40.77 16.36
N ASP A 349 -20.38 39.83 16.40
CA ASP A 349 -20.16 38.46 16.84
C ASP A 349 -20.82 37.49 15.85
N PHE A 350 -20.06 36.49 15.40
CA PHE A 350 -20.53 35.56 14.37
C PHE A 350 -19.93 34.17 14.56
N LYS A 351 -20.71 33.19 14.13
CA LYS A 351 -20.40 31.77 14.20
C LYS A 351 -19.69 31.35 12.93
N VAL A 352 -18.54 30.68 13.06
CA VAL A 352 -17.84 30.08 11.92
C VAL A 352 -18.21 28.59 11.86
N PRO A 353 -19.04 28.16 10.89
CA PRO A 353 -19.50 26.79 10.80
C PRO A 353 -18.34 25.80 10.62
N ALA A 354 -18.47 24.63 11.21
CA ALA A 354 -17.48 23.56 11.16
C ALA A 354 -17.13 23.21 9.70
N GLN A 355 -15.82 23.07 9.43
CA GLN A 355 -15.31 22.66 8.12
C GLN A 355 -15.72 23.57 6.94
N ASP A 356 -16.07 24.83 7.21
CA ASP A 356 -16.55 25.77 6.19
C ASP A 356 -15.91 27.16 6.31
N LEU A 357 -16.14 27.98 5.28
CA LEU A 357 -15.67 29.37 5.17
C LEU A 357 -16.76 30.34 5.65
N ALA A 358 -16.36 31.34 6.43
CA ALA A 358 -17.22 32.46 6.83
C ALA A 358 -16.73 33.81 6.30
#